data_AF-A0A917FTA7-F1
#
_entry.id   AF-A0A917FTA7-F1
#
_cell.length_a   1.000
_cell.length_b   1.000
_cell.length_c   1.000
_cell.angle_alpha   90.00
_cell.angle_beta   90.00
_cell.angle_gamma   90.00
#
_symmetry.space_group_name_H-M   'P 1'
#
loop_
_entity.id
_entity.type
_entity.pdbx_description
1 polymer ?
#
loop_
_entity_poly.entity_id
_entity_poly.type
_entity_poly.pdbx_seq_one_letter_code
_entity_poly.pdbx_strand_id
1 'polypeptide(L)'
;MEQTIAYYGAGMDLPWDGQIPDHVYGRLIQGVVGFKIRISRMEGQWKLHQDHSTQRRSRLIGHLRQTGDRDAIRIADTIAAAHAKPGE
;
A
#
# COMPACT_ATOMS: atom_id res chain seq x y z
N MET A 1 -3.92 17.05 -14.55
CA MET A 1 -3.12 17.60 -13.45
C MET A 1 -4.03 18.00 -12.29
N GLU A 2 -5.05 18.83 -12.53
CA GLU A 2 -6.06 19.23 -11.53
C GLU A 2 -6.68 18.07 -10.75
N GLN A 3 -7.14 17.01 -11.43
CA GLN A 3 -7.73 15.83 -10.76
C GLN A 3 -6.76 15.13 -9.80
N THR A 4 -5.48 15.07 -10.15
CA THR A 4 -4.42 14.45 -9.34
C THR A 4 -4.13 15.30 -8.11
N ILE A 5 -4.09 16.63 -8.27
CA ILE A 5 -3.91 17.58 -7.17
C ILE A 5 -5.09 17.52 -6.22
N ALA A 6 -6.32 17.50 -6.74
CA ALA A 6 -7.52 17.38 -5.93
C ALA A 6 -7.54 16.08 -5.11
N TYR A 7 -7.13 14.96 -5.70
CA TYR A 7 -7.12 13.66 -5.01
C TYR A 7 -6.01 13.56 -3.96
N TYR A 8 -4.76 13.83 -4.32
CA TYR A 8 -3.61 13.66 -3.43
C TYR A 8 -3.40 14.86 -2.48
N GLY A 9 -3.91 16.04 -2.82
CA GLY A 9 -3.84 17.25 -1.99
C GLY A 9 -4.97 17.37 -0.96
N ALA A 10 -6.01 16.54 -1.05
CA ALA A 10 -7.20 16.64 -0.17
C ALA A 10 -6.91 16.52 1.33
N GLY A 11 -5.81 15.86 1.72
CA GLY A 11 -5.41 15.65 3.11
C GLY A 11 -4.33 16.59 3.62
N MET A 12 -3.93 17.62 2.84
CA MET A 12 -2.88 18.56 3.23
C MET A 12 -3.48 19.81 3.87
N ASP A 13 -2.87 20.32 4.94
CA ASP A 13 -3.28 21.57 5.60
C ASP A 13 -3.21 22.78 4.65
N LEU A 14 -2.26 22.75 3.70
CA LEU A 14 -2.12 23.73 2.63
C LEU A 14 -1.94 23.00 1.29
N PRO A 15 -3.03 22.70 0.57
CA PRO A 15 -2.97 22.01 -0.71
C PRO A 15 -2.21 22.83 -1.74
N TRP A 16 -1.33 22.18 -2.49
CA TRP A 16 -0.67 22.80 -3.63
C TRP A 16 -1.68 23.15 -4.73
N ASP A 17 -1.59 24.34 -5.31
CA ASP A 17 -2.53 24.89 -6.30
C ASP A 17 -2.25 24.46 -7.75
N GLY A 18 -1.13 23.75 -7.98
CA GLY A 18 -0.74 23.27 -9.31
C GLY A 18 -0.24 24.34 -10.26
N GLN A 19 -0.14 25.59 -9.82
CA GLN A 19 0.29 26.69 -10.68
C GLN A 19 1.80 26.63 -10.86
N ILE A 20 2.25 26.39 -12.08
CA ILE A 20 3.65 26.40 -12.45
C ILE A 20 3.77 27.26 -13.72
N PRO A 21 4.75 28.17 -13.83
CA PRO A 21 4.97 28.90 -15.07
C PRO A 21 5.19 27.96 -16.27
N ASP A 22 4.57 28.27 -17.40
CA ASP A 22 4.57 27.41 -18.61
C ASP A 22 5.96 26.97 -19.05
N HIS A 23 6.94 27.87 -18.96
CA HIS A 23 8.32 27.59 -19.36
C HIS A 23 9.04 26.59 -18.43
N VAL A 24 8.61 26.49 -17.16
CA VAL A 24 9.10 25.49 -16.21
C VAL A 24 8.40 24.17 -16.48
N TYR A 25 7.08 24.19 -16.66
CA TYR A 25 6.31 22.99 -17.01
C TYR A 25 6.84 22.32 -18.29
N GLY A 26 7.06 23.11 -19.34
CA GLY A 26 7.59 22.63 -20.61
C GLY A 26 8.96 21.95 -20.48
N ARG A 27 9.85 22.47 -19.62
CA ARG A 27 11.15 21.83 -19.35
C ARG A 27 11.01 20.54 -18.54
N LEU A 28 10.10 20.50 -17.57
CA LEU A 28 9.88 19.30 -16.75
C LEU A 28 9.28 18.16 -17.57
N ILE A 29 8.30 18.46 -18.44
CA ILE A 29 7.60 17.42 -19.20
C ILE A 29 8.46 16.83 -20.32
N GLN A 30 9.46 17.56 -20.84
CA GLN A 30 10.38 17.05 -21.88
C GLN A 30 11.16 15.80 -21.42
N GLY A 31 11.40 15.64 -20.12
CA GLY A 31 12.08 14.47 -19.56
C GLY A 31 11.14 13.32 -19.17
N VAL A 32 9.82 13.46 -19.37
CA VAL A 32 8.82 12.51 -18.85
C VAL A 32 8.16 11.76 -20.00
N VAL A 33 8.23 10.43 -19.95
CA VAL A 33 7.49 9.56 -20.86
C VAL A 33 6.19 9.12 -20.20
N GLY A 34 5.07 9.65 -20.67
CA GLY A 34 3.74 9.25 -20.22
C GLY A 34 3.29 7.96 -20.91
N PHE A 35 2.78 7.00 -20.15
CA PHE A 35 2.16 5.78 -20.68
C PHE A 35 0.89 5.42 -19.90
N LYS A 36 0.08 4.53 -20.49
CA LYS A 36 -1.15 4.01 -19.88
C LYS A 36 -1.05 2.50 -19.78
N ILE A 37 -1.29 1.96 -18.59
CA ILE A 37 -1.45 0.51 -18.39
C ILE A 37 -2.93 0.19 -18.52
N ARG A 38 -3.30 -0.54 -19.58
CA ARG A 38 -4.66 -1.09 -19.69
C ARG A 38 -4.75 -2.29 -18.76
N ILE A 39 -5.57 -2.18 -17.71
CA ILE A 39 -5.84 -3.30 -16.81
C ILE A 39 -6.63 -4.36 -17.60
N SER A 40 -6.00 -5.50 -17.87
CA SER A 40 -6.63 -6.66 -18.53
C SER A 40 -7.15 -7.67 -17.51
N ARG A 41 -6.43 -7.87 -16.41
CA ARG A 41 -6.79 -8.71 -15.28
C ARG A 41 -6.10 -8.19 -14.02
N MET A 42 -6.72 -8.41 -12.87
CA MET A 42 -6.11 -8.21 -11.56
C MET A 42 -6.17 -9.52 -10.79
N GLU A 43 -5.05 -9.89 -10.18
CA GLU A 43 -4.92 -11.07 -9.33
C GLU A 43 -4.24 -10.66 -8.02
N GLY A 44 -4.75 -11.18 -6.91
CA GLY A 44 -4.16 -10.98 -5.59
C GLY A 44 -3.61 -12.31 -5.07
N GLN A 45 -2.49 -12.27 -4.36
CA GLN A 45 -1.94 -13.43 -3.67
C GLN A 45 -1.67 -13.10 -2.20
N TRP A 46 -2.21 -13.95 -1.32
CA TRP A 46 -2.04 -13.83 0.12
C TRP A 46 -1.14 -14.98 0.58
N LYS A 47 0.07 -14.68 1.04
CA LYS A 47 0.99 -15.65 1.64
C LYS A 47 1.07 -15.38 3.14
N LEU A 48 0.15 -15.98 3.89
CA LEU A 48 -0.06 -15.76 5.32
C LEU A 48 0.30 -16.99 6.15
N HIS A 49 1.24 -17.80 5.66
CA HIS A 49 1.74 -18.98 6.38
C HIS A 49 0.63 -20.04 6.61
N GLN A 50 -0.28 -20.16 5.65
CA GLN A 50 -1.49 -21.00 5.72
C GLN A 50 -1.18 -22.51 5.82
N ASP A 51 -0.07 -22.97 5.22
CA ASP A 51 0.29 -24.39 5.13
C ASP A 51 0.97 -24.95 6.39
N HIS A 52 0.85 -24.28 7.53
CA HIS A 52 1.56 -24.64 8.76
C HIS A 52 0.63 -24.82 9.96
N SER A 53 1.09 -25.62 10.92
CA SER A 53 0.37 -25.88 12.17
C SER A 53 0.05 -24.59 12.92
N THR A 54 -1.05 -24.61 13.69
CA THR A 54 -1.49 -23.50 14.53
C THR A 54 -0.37 -23.05 15.49
N GLN A 55 0.34 -23.99 16.11
CA GLN A 55 1.44 -23.70 17.02
C GLN A 55 2.56 -22.90 16.34
N ARG A 56 2.93 -23.28 15.11
CA ARG A 56 3.98 -22.58 14.36
C ARG A 56 3.53 -21.18 13.94
N ARG A 57 2.27 -21.02 13.53
CA ARG A 57 1.68 -19.71 13.24
C ARG A 57 1.67 -18.80 14.48
N SER A 58 1.27 -19.30 15.64
CA SER A 58 1.29 -18.51 16.88
C SER A 58 2.69 -18.03 17.26
N ARG A 59 3.72 -18.88 17.11
CA ARG A 59 5.12 -18.49 17.34
C ARG A 59 5.58 -17.39 16.38
N LEU A 60 5.27 -17.54 15.09
CA LEU A 60 5.59 -16.54 14.08
C LEU A 60 4.94 -15.18 14.39
N ILE A 61 3.64 -15.16 14.70
CA ILE A 61 2.91 -13.95 15.06
C ILE A 61 3.58 -13.25 16.26
N GLY A 62 3.92 -14.01 17.31
CA GLY A 62 4.58 -13.47 18.48
C GLY A 62 5.92 -12.81 18.15
N HIS A 63 6.74 -13.46 17.32
CA HIS A 63 8.03 -12.91 16.90
C HIS A 63 7.86 -11.64 16.06
N LEU A 64 6.99 -11.67 15.05
CA LEU A 64 6.74 -10.53 14.16
C LEU A 64 6.30 -9.28 14.93
N ARG A 65 5.45 -9.45 15.95
CA ARG A 65 5.00 -8.34 16.82
C ARG A 65 6.11 -7.70 17.65
N GLN A 66 7.24 -8.39 17.87
CA GLN A 66 8.35 -7.92 18.69
C GLN A 66 9.47 -7.27 17.88
N THR A 67 9.40 -7.29 16.54
CA THR A 67 10.47 -6.79 15.67
C THR A 67 10.62 -5.26 15.65
N GLY A 68 9.59 -4.52 16.08
CA GLY A 68 9.53 -3.06 15.95
C GLY A 68 9.25 -2.56 14.52
N ASP A 69 9.20 -3.47 13.54
CA ASP A 69 8.88 -3.16 12.15
C ASP A 69 7.35 -3.09 11.97
N ARG A 70 6.88 -1.95 11.45
CA ARG A 70 5.45 -1.67 11.26
C ARG A 70 4.77 -2.66 10.32
N ASP A 71 5.45 -3.05 9.24
CA ASP A 71 4.91 -3.99 8.28
C ASP A 71 4.94 -5.41 8.82
N ALA A 72 5.98 -5.80 9.56
CA ALA A 72 6.01 -7.09 10.25
C ALA A 72 4.85 -7.24 11.24
N ILE A 73 4.59 -6.20 12.05
CA ILE A 73 3.45 -6.15 12.98
C ILE A 73 2.13 -6.29 12.21
N ARG A 74 1.96 -5.52 11.12
CA ARG A 74 0.75 -5.57 10.28
C ARG A 74 0.54 -6.94 9.65
N ILE A 75 1.61 -7.62 9.22
CA ILE A 75 1.53 -8.98 8.70
C ILE A 75 1.12 -9.95 9.80
N ALA A 76 1.67 -9.85 11.01
CA ALA A 76 1.23 -10.65 12.15
C ALA A 76 -0.27 -10.53 12.42
N ASP A 77 -0.81 -9.31 12.39
CA ASP A 77 -2.24 -9.07 12.61
C ASP A 77 -3.09 -9.63 11.46
N THR A 78 -2.59 -9.52 10.23
CA THR A 78 -3.27 -10.10 9.06
C THR A 78 -3.29 -11.64 9.13
N ILE A 79 -2.19 -12.28 9.53
CA ILE A 79 -2.11 -13.73 9.75
C ILE A 79 -3.09 -14.15 10.86
N ALA A 80 -3.14 -13.40 11.97
CA ALA A 80 -4.04 -13.68 13.08
C ALA A 80 -5.52 -13.59 12.64
N ALA A 81 -5.89 -12.53 11.92
CA ALA A 81 -7.25 -12.32 11.42
C ALA A 81 -7.68 -13.40 10.41
N ALA A 82 -6.80 -13.76 9.47
CA ALA A 82 -7.10 -14.76 8.44
C ALA A 82 -7.29 -16.19 9.00
N HIS A 83 -6.89 -16.42 10.25
CA HIS A 83 -6.91 -17.74 10.89
C HIS A 83 -7.72 -17.78 12.19
N ALA A 84 -8.45 -16.71 12.52
CA ALA A 84 -9.46 -16.74 13.57
C ALA A 84 -10.55 -17.75 13.17
N LYS A 85 -10.94 -18.64 14.10
CA LYS A 85 -12.10 -19.50 13.88
C LYS A 85 -13.35 -18.60 13.77
N PRO A 86 -14.23 -18.79 12.77
CA PRO A 86 -15.55 -18.15 12.80
C PRO A 86 -16.29 -18.67 14.04
N GLY A 87 -16.95 -17.77 14.76
CA GLY A 87 -17.48 -17.99 16.11
C GLY A 87 -18.17 -19.34 16.33
N GLU A 88 -17.76 -20.01 17.40
CA GLU A 88 -18.61 -20.92 18.19
C GLU A 88 -19.54 -20.09 19.08
#